data_AF-A0A5Q0BNK4-F1
#
_entry.id   AF-A0A5Q0BNK4-F1
#
_cell.length_a   1.000
_cell.length_b   1.000
_cell.length_c   1.000
_cell.angle_alpha   90.00
_cell.angle_beta   90.00
_cell.angle_gamma   90.00
#
_symmetry.space_group_name_H-M   'P 1'
#
loop_
_entity.id
_entity.type
_entity.pdbx_description
1 polymer ?
#
loop_
_entity_poly.entity_id
_entity_poly.type
_entity_poly.pdbx_seq_one_letter_code
_entity_poly.pdbx_strand_id
1 'polypeptide(L)'
;MAACKKSASDASNEIKKAISLAFYDEFKKGNMDYCPNGINKTSAKMTMNWLDHMLYPGKYSKPWGRGCSLMQYSVILEKITQDHGSQRAKEAALSQMEYCKKYKKQSHLMILERFINI
;
A
#
# COMPACT_ATOMS: atom_id res chain seq x y z
N MET A 1 17.61 -33.92 4.33
CA MET A 1 16.52 -32.94 4.09
C MET A 1 16.76 -31.73 4.98
N ALA A 2 17.20 -30.61 4.41
CA ALA A 2 17.47 -29.39 5.18
C ALA A 2 16.13 -28.73 5.55
N ALA A 3 15.70 -28.89 6.80
CA ALA A 3 14.60 -28.09 7.35
C ALA A 3 15.09 -26.65 7.49
N CYS A 4 14.77 -25.83 6.49
CA CYS A 4 15.05 -24.41 6.50
C CYS A 4 14.25 -23.78 7.65
N LYS A 5 14.93 -23.40 8.74
CA LYS A 5 14.33 -22.62 9.82
C LYS A 5 13.98 -21.24 9.24
N LYS A 6 12.73 -21.04 8.81
CA LYS A 6 12.21 -19.70 8.49
C LYS A 6 12.48 -18.80 9.70
N SER A 7 13.17 -17.68 9.48
CA SER A 7 13.49 -16.76 10.57
C SER A 7 12.22 -16.08 11.08
N ALA A 8 12.15 -15.73 12.37
CA ALA A 8 10.98 -15.04 12.94
C ALA A 8 10.69 -13.69 12.23
N SER A 9 11.70 -13.07 11.64
CA SER A 9 11.57 -11.87 10.79
C SER A 9 10.81 -12.12 9.49
N ASP A 10 10.99 -13.29 8.87
CA ASP A 10 10.30 -13.64 7.62
C ASP A 10 8.82 -13.86 7.86
N ALA A 11 8.47 -14.57 8.94
CA ALA A 11 7.09 -14.78 9.34
C ALA A 11 6.35 -13.46 9.64
N SER A 12 7.04 -12.48 10.27
CA SER A 12 6.47 -11.15 10.52
C SER A 12 6.16 -10.40 9.22
N ASN A 13 7.03 -10.49 8.22
CA ASN A 13 6.82 -9.85 6.93
C ASN A 13 5.70 -10.52 6.13
N GLU A 14 5.59 -11.85 6.16
CA GLU A 14 4.50 -12.60 5.55
C GLU A 14 3.14 -12.18 6.13
N ILE A 15 3.04 -12.03 7.46
CA ILE A 15 1.81 -11.57 8.13
C ILE A 15 1.45 -10.15 7.68
N LYS A 16 2.40 -9.22 7.68
CA LYS A 16 2.14 -7.83 7.26
C LYS A 16 1.70 -7.77 5.80
N LYS A 17 2.30 -8.59 4.92
CA LYS A 17 1.90 -8.68 3.51
C LYS A 17 0.47 -9.18 3.38
N ALA A 18 0.12 -10.26 4.07
CA ALA A 18 -1.23 -10.82 4.07
C ALA A 18 -2.27 -9.80 4.56
N ILE A 19 -1.97 -9.07 5.64
CA ILE A 19 -2.83 -8.00 6.15
C ILE A 19 -3.02 -6.90 5.11
N SER A 20 -1.95 -6.48 4.44
CA SER A 20 -2.00 -5.42 3.42
C SER A 20 -2.89 -5.82 2.24
N LEU A 21 -2.77 -7.07 1.79
CA LEU A 21 -3.63 -7.63 0.75
C LEU A 21 -5.09 -7.73 1.22
N ALA A 22 -5.34 -8.14 2.46
CA ALA A 22 -6.70 -8.20 2.99
C ALA A 22 -7.38 -6.82 3.02
N PHE A 23 -6.66 -5.76 3.39
CA PHE A 23 -7.18 -4.40 3.29
C PHE A 23 -7.56 -4.04 1.86
N TYR A 24 -6.73 -4.40 0.88
CA TYR A 24 -6.99 -4.11 -0.52
C TYR A 24 -8.20 -4.89 -1.07
N ASP A 25 -8.30 -6.17 -0.74
CA ASP A 25 -9.41 -7.02 -1.19
C ASP A 25 -10.75 -6.55 -0.61
N GLU A 26 -10.77 -6.14 0.67
CA GLU A 26 -11.97 -5.60 1.31
C GLU A 26 -12.32 -4.21 0.78
N PHE A 27 -11.32 -3.36 0.53
CA PHE A 27 -11.53 -2.07 -0.14
C PHE A 27 -12.20 -2.25 -1.50
N LYS A 28 -11.76 -3.21 -2.32
CA LYS A 28 -12.36 -3.51 -3.63
C LYS A 28 -13.81 -3.97 -3.54
N LYS A 29 -14.20 -4.61 -2.44
CA LYS A 29 -15.60 -5.01 -2.18
C LYS A 29 -16.45 -3.83 -1.67
N GLY A 30 -15.87 -2.64 -1.49
CA GLY A 30 -16.53 -1.46 -0.92
C GLY A 30 -16.60 -1.47 0.60
N ASN A 31 -15.91 -2.39 1.29
CA ASN A 31 -15.93 -2.51 2.74
C ASN A 31 -14.92 -1.53 3.39
N MET A 32 -15.31 -0.27 3.52
CA MET A 32 -14.45 0.79 4.10
C MET A 32 -14.23 0.68 5.61
N ASP A 33 -15.05 -0.12 6.31
CA ASP A 33 -15.00 -0.28 7.77
C ASP A 33 -14.23 -1.54 8.21
N TYR A 34 -13.62 -2.26 7.26
CA TYR A 34 -12.85 -3.45 7.56
C TYR A 34 -11.68 -3.15 8.51
N CYS A 35 -11.62 -3.92 9.59
CA CYS A 35 -10.60 -3.83 10.62
C CYS A 35 -10.12 -5.24 10.99
N PRO A 36 -8.96 -5.70 10.49
CA PRO A 36 -8.43 -7.02 10.81
C PRO A 36 -8.08 -7.15 12.30
N ASN A 37 -8.20 -8.37 12.81
CA ASN A 37 -7.85 -8.69 14.19
C ASN A 37 -6.40 -8.30 14.51
N GLY A 38 -6.18 -7.70 15.68
CA GLY A 38 -4.85 -7.23 16.10
C GLY A 38 -4.43 -5.87 15.52
N ILE A 39 -5.27 -5.23 14.70
CA ILE A 39 -5.07 -3.84 14.26
C ILE A 39 -6.10 -2.94 14.93
N ASN A 40 -5.65 -1.78 15.42
CA ASN A 40 -6.57 -0.80 16.00
C ASN A 40 -7.40 -0.11 14.89
N LYS A 41 -8.65 0.26 15.24
CA LYS A 41 -9.61 0.86 14.31
C LYS A 41 -9.08 2.12 13.61
N THR A 42 -8.31 2.95 14.31
CA THR A 42 -7.72 4.17 13.73
C THR A 42 -6.73 3.82 12.62
N SER A 43 -5.82 2.89 12.85
CA SER A 43 -4.86 2.43 11.84
C SER A 43 -5.57 1.81 10.64
N ALA A 44 -6.58 0.96 10.88
CA ALA A 44 -7.37 0.35 9.81
C ALA A 44 -8.06 1.40 8.93
N LYS A 45 -8.77 2.35 9.55
CA LYS A 45 -9.43 3.46 8.84
C LYS A 45 -8.43 4.31 8.06
N MET A 46 -7.25 4.58 8.62
CA MET A 46 -6.20 5.34 7.93
C MET A 46 -5.65 4.58 6.73
N THR A 47 -5.54 3.25 6.80
CA THR A 47 -5.14 2.40 5.66
C THR A 47 -6.21 2.41 4.58
N MET A 48 -7.50 2.32 4.92
CA MET A 48 -8.59 2.41 3.94
C MET A 48 -8.65 3.77 3.25
N ASN A 49 -8.51 4.86 4.00
CA ASN A 49 -8.45 6.20 3.41
C ASN A 49 -7.22 6.39 2.51
N TRP A 50 -6.10 5.79 2.88
CA TRP A 50 -4.90 5.79 2.04
C TRP A 50 -5.13 5.02 0.73
N LEU A 51 -5.80 3.87 0.77
CA LEU A 51 -6.18 3.11 -0.42
C LEU A 51 -7.15 3.90 -1.31
N ASP A 52 -8.16 4.55 -0.74
CA ASP A 52 -9.13 5.39 -1.47
C ASP A 52 -8.42 6.54 -2.20
N HIS A 53 -7.51 7.23 -1.51
CA HIS A 53 -6.70 8.29 -2.13
C HIS A 53 -5.74 7.78 -3.20
N MET A 54 -5.13 6.60 -2.99
CA MET A 54 -4.19 6.02 -3.93
C MET A 54 -4.91 5.57 -5.22
N LEU A 55 -6.09 4.98 -5.10
CA LEU A 55 -6.85 4.47 -6.23
C LEU A 55 -7.71 5.55 -6.91
N TYR A 56 -8.09 6.61 -6.21
CA TYR A 56 -8.95 7.67 -6.74
C TYR A 56 -8.39 9.06 -6.44
N PRO A 57 -7.17 9.39 -6.91
CA PRO A 57 -6.53 10.66 -6.57
C PRO A 57 -7.34 11.89 -7.02
N GLY A 58 -8.06 11.80 -8.16
CA GLY A 58 -8.91 12.87 -8.68
C GLY A 58 -10.19 13.15 -7.87
N LYS A 59 -10.55 12.29 -6.90
CA LYS A 59 -11.71 12.49 -6.02
C LYS A 59 -11.45 13.57 -4.96
N TYR A 60 -10.19 13.94 -4.73
CA TYR A 60 -9.78 14.78 -3.60
C TYR A 60 -9.08 16.05 -4.06
N SER A 61 -9.45 17.17 -3.44
CA SER A 61 -8.81 18.46 -3.67
C SER A 61 -7.44 18.62 -3.01
N LYS A 62 -7.07 17.70 -2.09
CA LYS A 62 -5.79 17.72 -1.37
C LYS A 62 -5.12 16.35 -1.41
N PRO A 63 -3.79 16.29 -1.56
CA PRO A 63 -3.05 15.03 -1.50
C PRO A 63 -3.13 14.43 -0.09
N TRP A 64 -3.16 13.10 -0.01
CA TRP A 64 -3.20 12.41 1.27
C TRP A 64 -1.89 12.61 2.04
N GLY A 65 -1.98 13.22 3.21
CA GLY A 65 -0.85 13.62 4.04
C GLY A 65 -0.19 12.48 4.82
N ARG A 66 -0.30 11.22 4.38
CA ARG A 66 0.28 10.07 5.09
C ARG A 66 0.75 8.99 4.13
N GLY A 67 1.84 8.31 4.49
CA GLY A 67 2.33 7.14 3.79
C GLY A 67 2.27 5.90 4.66
N CYS A 68 2.05 4.75 4.03
CA CYS A 68 2.20 3.42 4.59
C CYS A 68 3.66 2.95 4.64
N SER A 69 3.89 1.73 5.13
CA SER A 69 5.22 1.11 5.14
C SER A 69 5.74 0.81 3.72
N LEU A 70 7.06 0.68 3.54
CA LEU A 70 7.68 0.36 2.24
C LEU A 70 7.08 -0.90 1.60
N MET A 71 6.95 -1.95 2.40
CA MET A 71 6.37 -3.22 1.97
C MET A 71 4.90 -3.04 1.52
N GLN A 72 4.11 -2.23 2.23
CA GLN A 72 2.73 -1.92 1.80
C GLN A 72 2.70 -1.23 0.44
N TYR A 73 3.59 -0.26 0.18
CA TYR A 73 3.66 0.37 -1.15
C TYR A 73 3.94 -0.64 -2.26
N SER A 74 4.96 -1.49 -2.10
CA SER A 74 5.30 -2.49 -3.13
C SER A 74 4.14 -3.44 -3.38
N VAL A 75 3.59 -4.03 -2.32
CA VAL A 75 2.54 -5.06 -2.40
C VAL A 75 1.27 -4.49 -3.03
N ILE A 76 0.86 -3.28 -2.63
CA ILE A 76 -0.37 -2.67 -3.14
C ILE A 76 -0.19 -2.20 -4.58
N LEU A 77 0.94 -1.59 -4.94
CA LEU A 77 1.18 -1.15 -6.33
C LEU A 77 1.32 -2.34 -7.29
N GLU A 78 1.97 -3.43 -6.86
CA GLU A 78 1.97 -4.71 -7.59
C GLU A 78 0.54 -5.20 -7.82
N LYS A 79 -0.30 -5.16 -6.78
CA LYS A 79 -1.68 -5.63 -6.88
C LYS A 79 -2.55 -4.75 -7.78
N ILE A 80 -2.38 -3.43 -7.71
CA ILE A 80 -3.03 -2.48 -8.64
C ILE A 80 -2.58 -2.74 -10.07
N THR A 81 -1.29 -3.03 -10.29
CA THR A 81 -0.75 -3.37 -11.61
C THR A 81 -1.42 -4.62 -12.17
N GLN A 82 -1.58 -5.66 -11.34
CA GLN A 82 -2.24 -6.91 -11.73
C GLN A 82 -3.73 -6.72 -12.04
N ASP A 83 -4.42 -5.94 -11.22
CA ASP A 83 -5.88 -5.84 -11.29
C ASP A 83 -6.37 -4.76 -12.28
N HIS A 84 -5.57 -3.72 -12.52
CA HIS A 84 -5.96 -2.54 -13.31
C HIS A 84 -4.94 -2.13 -14.39
N GLY A 85 -3.80 -2.82 -14.47
CA GLY A 85 -2.73 -2.51 -15.43
C GLY A 85 -1.70 -1.48 -14.92
N SER A 86 -0.58 -1.40 -15.64
CA SER A 86 0.57 -0.54 -15.30
C SER A 86 0.24 0.95 -15.28
N GLN A 87 -0.62 1.42 -16.20
CA GLN A 87 -1.03 2.82 -16.23
C GLN A 87 -1.72 3.25 -14.93
N ARG A 88 -2.58 2.41 -14.36
CA ARG A 88 -3.27 2.73 -13.11
C ARG A 88 -2.32 2.69 -11.91
N ALA A 89 -1.37 1.75 -11.90
CA ALA A 89 -0.32 1.70 -10.88
C ALA A 89 0.59 2.93 -10.92
N LYS A 90 0.89 3.44 -12.13
CA LYS A 90 1.65 4.68 -12.31
C LYS A 90 0.93 5.90 -11.74
N GLU A 91 -0.36 6.07 -12.03
CA GLU A 91 -1.18 7.15 -11.44
C GLU A 91 -1.22 7.06 -9.91
N ALA A 92 -1.45 5.86 -9.38
CA ALA A 92 -1.42 5.58 -7.95
C ALA A 92 -0.07 5.96 -7.33
N ALA A 93 1.04 5.58 -7.97
CA ALA A 93 2.39 5.91 -7.51
C ALA A 93 2.66 7.43 -7.53
N LEU A 94 2.28 8.11 -8.61
CA LEU A 94 2.43 9.57 -8.75
C LEU A 94 1.67 10.32 -7.65
N SER A 95 0.45 9.89 -7.32
CA SER A 95 -0.37 10.51 -6.25
C SER A 95 0.31 10.52 -4.88
N GLN A 96 1.19 9.55 -4.63
CA GLN A 96 1.90 9.41 -3.36
C GLN A 96 3.28 10.07 -3.39
N MET A 97 3.82 10.32 -4.58
CA MET A 97 5.17 10.83 -4.76
C MET A 97 5.32 12.23 -4.15
N GLU A 98 4.29 13.08 -4.26
CA GLU A 98 4.31 14.43 -3.65
C GLU A 98 4.51 14.37 -2.13
N TYR A 99 3.74 13.52 -1.45
CA TYR A 99 3.88 13.30 -0.02
C TYR A 99 5.28 12.77 0.34
N CYS A 100 5.76 11.75 -0.37
CA CYS A 100 7.08 11.18 -0.09
C CYS A 100 8.22 12.17 -0.34
N LYS A 101 8.11 13.05 -1.34
CA LYS A 101 9.07 14.15 -1.59
C LYS A 101 9.03 15.17 -0.47
N LYS A 102 7.84 15.64 -0.09
CA LYS A 102 7.64 16.64 0.98
C LYS A 102 8.28 16.20 2.31
N TYR A 103 8.15 14.92 2.66
CA TYR A 103 8.67 14.35 3.91
C TYR A 103 9.99 13.59 3.74
N LYS A 104 10.71 13.79 2.63
CA LYS A 104 12.05 13.22 2.37
C LYS A 104 12.14 11.70 2.56
N LYS A 105 11.09 10.96 2.19
CA LYS A 105 11.03 9.50 2.33
C LYS A 105 11.74 8.79 1.17
N GLN A 106 13.07 8.85 1.13
CA GLN A 106 13.88 8.37 0.00
C GLN A 106 13.62 6.91 -0.36
N SER A 107 13.55 6.01 0.64
CA SER A 107 13.26 4.60 0.39
C SER A 107 11.89 4.36 -0.26
N HIS A 108 10.89 5.19 0.07
CA HIS A 108 9.57 5.12 -0.55
C HIS A 108 9.60 5.64 -1.98
N LEU A 109 10.34 6.73 -2.23
CA LEU A 109 10.50 7.29 -3.57
C LEU A 109 11.10 6.26 -4.53
N MET A 110 12.13 5.52 -4.10
CA MET A 110 12.71 4.46 -4.93
C MET A 110 11.68 3.39 -5.33
N ILE A 111 10.76 3.03 -4.44
CA ILE A 111 9.68 2.08 -4.79
C ILE A 111 8.72 2.72 -5.79
N LEU A 112 8.28 3.95 -5.55
CA LEU A 112 7.34 4.65 -6.42
C LEU A 112 7.89 4.85 -7.84
N GLU A 113 9.16 5.22 -7.96
CA GLU A 113 9.85 5.44 -9.24
C GLU A 113 9.90 4.16 -10.09
N ARG A 114 10.01 2.97 -9.46
CA ARG A 114 9.95 1.70 -10.19
C ARG A 114 8.63 1.52 -10.94
N PHE A 115 7.50 2.00 -10.41
CA PHE A 115 6.20 1.89 -11.08
C PHE A 115 5.91 3.03 -12.06
N ILE A 116 6.68 4.12 -12.01
CA ILE A 116 6.53 5.24 -12.94
C ILE A 116 7.26 4.98 -14.26
N ASN A 117 8.37 4.23 -14.18
CA ASN A 117 9.29 3.95 -15.29
C ASN A 117 9.04 2.60 -15.99
N ILE A 118 7.94 1.90 -15.66
CA ILE A 118 7.43 0.74 -16.41
C ILE A 118 6.40 1.23 -17.41
#